data_AF-A0A1B6IP58-F1
#
_entry.id   AF-A0A1B6IP58-F1
#
_cell.length_a   1.000
_cell.length_b   1.000
_cell.length_c   1.000
_cell.angle_alpha   90.00
_cell.angle_beta   90.00
_cell.angle_gamma   90.00
#
_symmetry.space_group_name_H-M   'P 1'
#
loop_
_entity.id
_entity.type
_entity.pdbx_description
1 polymer ?
#
loop_
_entity_poly.entity_id
_entity_poly.type
_entity_poly.pdbx_seq_one_letter_code
_entity_poly.pdbx_strand_id
1 'polypeptide(L)'
;LFADLKKDLKDEKTEKVLLEPKTDSFIIPQEPKSRPTVQSKLCARTNAHIFVEFGLMLYQFLLKRDKIKGDDYRPHLDPLVRVLTDCLKSEYVKISTLSLQCLCWVLKYDLPSVHTNIQDITEWVFKLLHKYAAAGLSKGDNFDLVMAAFKVVAVVVRDVKLHQLTRQQQRTLLQYCEQDVHNYSRQTLAFSLLKAILGRGWKLPELNAVMEKVAKISITADHDHVRLQARQVFHQYLMGYALGRKFEKHLT
;
A
#
# COMPACT_ATOMS: atom_id res chain seq x y z
N LEU A 1 -43.07 -32.43 43.84
CA LEU A 1 -42.35 -32.47 42.54
C LEU A 1 -41.03 -31.67 42.50
N PHE A 2 -40.45 -31.23 43.64
CA PHE A 2 -39.12 -30.58 43.67
C PHE A 2 -38.20 -31.08 44.82
N ALA A 3 -38.52 -32.22 45.45
CA ALA A 3 -37.76 -32.74 46.59
C ALA A 3 -36.75 -33.85 46.22
N ASP A 4 -37.02 -34.65 45.19
CA ASP A 4 -36.13 -35.76 44.79
C ASP A 4 -34.91 -35.32 43.97
N LEU A 5 -34.98 -34.21 43.23
CA LEU A 5 -33.86 -33.74 42.40
C LEU A 5 -32.63 -33.22 43.19
N LYS A 6 -32.75 -33.04 44.52
CA LYS A 6 -31.66 -32.49 45.34
C LYS A 6 -30.83 -33.57 46.03
N LYS A 7 -31.29 -34.82 46.01
CA LYS A 7 -30.59 -35.96 46.64
C LYS A 7 -29.52 -36.52 45.70
N ASP A 8 -29.82 -36.62 44.40
CA ASP A 8 -28.88 -37.10 43.37
C ASP A 8 -27.65 -36.17 43.18
N LEU A 9 -27.79 -34.87 43.42
CA LEU A 9 -26.67 -33.92 43.29
C LEU A 9 -25.61 -33.98 44.40
N LYS A 10 -25.89 -34.65 45.53
CA LYS A 10 -24.91 -34.82 46.62
C LYS A 10 -24.08 -36.09 46.47
N ASP A 11 -24.67 -37.20 46.02
CA ASP A 11 -23.93 -38.46 45.87
C ASP A 11 -22.95 -38.40 44.67
N GLU A 12 -23.33 -37.76 43.55
CA GLU A 12 -22.44 -37.62 42.38
C GLU A 12 -21.19 -36.74 42.62
N LYS A 13 -21.29 -35.77 43.55
CA LYS A 13 -20.15 -34.95 43.98
C LYS A 13 -19.23 -35.70 44.94
N THR A 14 -19.78 -36.65 45.69
CA THR A 14 -19.03 -37.43 46.67
C THR A 14 -18.25 -38.56 45.99
N GLU A 15 -18.81 -39.19 44.94
CA GLU A 15 -18.09 -40.17 44.12
C GLU A 15 -16.95 -39.57 43.28
N LYS A 16 -17.10 -38.35 42.76
CA LYS A 16 -16.05 -37.70 41.95
C LYS A 16 -14.81 -37.27 42.77
N VAL A 17 -14.95 -37.13 44.09
CA VAL A 17 -13.81 -36.85 44.99
C VAL A 17 -13.04 -38.14 45.33
N LEU A 18 -13.65 -39.32 45.21
CA LEU A 18 -12.98 -40.60 45.46
C LEU A 18 -12.15 -41.13 44.28
N LEU A 19 -12.30 -40.55 43.08
CA LEU A 19 -11.61 -40.97 41.85
C LEU A 19 -10.42 -40.07 41.48
N GLU A 20 -9.97 -39.20 42.38
CA GLU A 20 -8.66 -38.57 42.20
C GLU A 20 -7.57 -39.64 42.42
N PRO A 21 -6.68 -39.87 41.44
CA PRO A 21 -5.58 -40.81 41.63
C PRO A 21 -4.74 -40.28 42.78
N LYS A 22 -4.67 -41.03 43.89
CA LYS A 22 -3.75 -40.75 44.99
C LYS A 22 -2.35 -40.62 44.39
N THR A 23 -1.85 -39.39 44.35
CA THR A 23 -0.49 -39.12 43.89
C THR A 23 0.46 -39.79 44.87
N ASP A 24 1.33 -40.66 44.35
CA ASP A 24 2.32 -41.39 45.13
C ASP A 24 3.11 -40.41 46.01
N SER A 25 2.90 -40.51 47.33
CA SER A 25 3.47 -39.61 48.34
C SER A 25 4.99 -39.71 48.49
N PHE A 26 5.65 -40.52 47.67
CA PHE A 26 7.10 -40.75 47.67
C PHE A 26 7.82 -40.11 46.48
N ILE A 27 7.10 -39.48 45.55
CA ILE A 27 7.72 -38.75 44.44
C ILE A 27 7.77 -37.27 44.82
N ILE A 28 8.97 -36.71 44.87
CA ILE A 28 9.18 -35.26 45.04
C ILE A 28 8.36 -34.56 43.93
N PRO A 29 7.39 -33.69 44.27
CA PRO A 29 6.67 -32.92 43.27
C PRO A 29 7.67 -32.12 42.42
N GLN A 30 7.48 -32.11 41.10
CA GLN A 30 8.31 -31.33 40.20
C GLN A 30 8.35 -29.87 40.69
N GLU A 31 9.53 -29.24 40.62
CA GLU A 31 9.74 -27.86 41.08
C GLU A 31 8.58 -26.97 40.62
N PRO A 32 8.01 -26.11 41.49
CA PRO A 32 6.89 -25.26 41.12
C PRO A 32 7.33 -24.43 39.92
N LYS A 33 6.80 -24.75 38.73
CA LYS A 33 7.10 -23.98 37.52
C LYS A 33 6.67 -22.56 37.81
N SER A 34 7.66 -21.68 38.02
CA SER A 34 7.48 -20.25 38.21
C SER A 34 6.48 -19.76 37.16
N ARG A 35 5.52 -18.91 37.60
CA ARG A 35 4.38 -18.30 36.85
C ARG A 35 4.28 -18.82 35.41
N PRO A 36 3.19 -19.50 35.00
CA PRO A 36 3.10 -20.07 33.67
C PRO A 36 3.52 -19.00 32.68
N THR A 37 4.69 -19.18 32.06
CA THR A 37 5.11 -18.31 30.98
C THR A 37 3.96 -18.43 30.01
N VAL A 38 3.26 -17.32 29.76
CA VAL A 38 2.15 -17.29 28.83
C VAL A 38 2.77 -17.61 27.48
N GLN A 39 2.96 -18.89 27.19
CA GLN A 39 3.24 -19.40 25.87
C GLN A 39 1.92 -19.20 25.16
N SER A 40 1.78 -18.01 24.58
CA SER A 40 0.67 -17.66 23.70
C SER A 40 0.47 -18.84 22.76
N LYS A 41 -0.73 -19.40 22.73
CA LYS A 41 -1.09 -20.47 21.80
C LYS A 41 -0.61 -20.02 20.42
N LEU A 42 0.36 -20.73 19.82
CA LEU A 42 0.85 -20.46 18.47
C LEU A 42 -0.29 -20.78 17.51
N CYS A 43 -1.22 -19.85 17.38
CA CYS A 43 -2.32 -19.97 16.45
C CYS A 43 -1.73 -19.71 15.07
N ALA A 44 -1.70 -20.73 14.20
CA ALA A 44 -1.22 -20.60 12.83
C ALA A 44 -1.87 -19.40 12.08
N ARG A 45 -3.09 -19.02 12.50
CA ARG A 45 -3.81 -17.82 12.03
C ARG A 45 -3.13 -16.50 12.39
N THR A 46 -2.51 -16.39 13.56
CA THR A 46 -1.82 -15.17 13.99
C THR A 46 -0.53 -14.96 13.21
N ASN A 47 0.17 -16.01 12.80
CA ASN A 47 1.44 -15.89 12.05
C ASN A 47 1.26 -15.94 10.53
N ALA A 48 0.05 -16.20 10.02
CA ALA A 48 -0.22 -16.30 8.58
C ALA A 48 0.19 -15.03 7.80
N HIS A 49 0.01 -13.86 8.41
CA HIS A 49 0.41 -12.58 7.80
C HIS A 49 1.94 -12.49 7.56
N ILE A 50 2.75 -13.14 8.40
CA ILE A 50 4.21 -13.17 8.26
C ILE A 50 4.62 -13.99 7.03
N PHE A 51 3.93 -15.11 6.78
CA PHE A 51 4.17 -15.93 5.57
C PHE A 51 3.78 -15.18 4.29
N VAL A 52 2.64 -14.46 4.32
CA VAL A 52 2.21 -13.63 3.19
C VAL A 52 3.18 -12.47 2.97
N GLU A 53 3.64 -11.81 4.03
CA GLU A 53 4.68 -10.78 3.95
C GLU A 53 5.95 -11.32 3.30
N PHE A 54 6.47 -12.46 3.76
CA PHE A 54 7.66 -13.08 3.19
C PHE A 54 7.46 -13.49 1.72
N GLY A 55 6.31 -14.06 1.38
CA GLY A 55 5.97 -14.42 -0.01
C GLY A 55 5.92 -13.21 -0.93
N LEU A 56 5.33 -12.11 -0.46
CA LEU A 56 5.29 -10.84 -1.21
C LEU A 56 6.67 -10.21 -1.34
N MET A 57 7.50 -10.26 -0.30
CA MET A 57 8.90 -9.80 -0.39
C MET A 57 9.69 -10.60 -1.42
N LEU A 58 9.55 -11.93 -1.43
CA LEU A 58 10.19 -12.79 -2.41
C LEU A 58 9.70 -12.46 -3.83
N TYR A 59 8.39 -12.30 -3.99
CA TYR A 59 7.79 -11.92 -5.27
C TYR A 59 8.30 -10.56 -5.77
N GLN A 60 8.36 -9.56 -4.89
CA GLN A 60 8.93 -8.25 -5.21
C GLN A 60 10.40 -8.36 -5.64
N PHE A 61 11.19 -9.19 -4.95
CA PHE A 61 12.58 -9.41 -5.27
C PHE A 61 12.76 -10.06 -6.65
N LEU A 62 11.93 -11.06 -6.98
CA LEU A 62 11.91 -11.69 -8.29
C LEU A 62 11.57 -10.69 -9.40
N LEU A 63 10.55 -9.86 -9.19
CA LEU A 63 10.16 -8.80 -10.12
C LEU A 63 11.26 -7.76 -10.31
N LYS A 64 11.94 -7.34 -9.23
CA LYS A 64 13.02 -6.35 -9.28
C LYS A 64 14.27 -6.86 -9.99
N ARG A 65 14.58 -8.16 -9.87
CA ARG A 65 15.75 -8.76 -10.53
C ARG A 65 15.54 -9.08 -11.99
N ASP A 66 14.35 -8.82 -12.53
CA ASP A 66 14.06 -8.91 -13.96
C ASP A 66 14.44 -10.30 -14.54
N LYS A 67 14.39 -11.33 -13.68
CA LYS A 67 14.62 -12.74 -14.06
C LYS A 67 13.45 -13.32 -14.87
N ILE A 68 12.42 -12.52 -15.10
CA ILE A 68 11.15 -12.89 -15.73
C ILE A 68 11.07 -12.22 -17.11
N LYS A 69 12.07 -12.46 -17.95
CA LYS A 69 12.09 -12.04 -19.38
C LYS A 69 11.66 -13.13 -20.35
N GLY A 70 10.95 -14.14 -19.86
CA GLY A 70 10.28 -15.13 -20.71
C GLY A 70 8.84 -14.70 -20.95
N ASP A 71 8.39 -14.76 -22.21
CA ASP A 71 6.98 -14.60 -22.57
C ASP A 71 6.11 -15.66 -21.85
N ASP A 72 6.69 -16.82 -21.55
CA ASP A 72 6.08 -17.97 -20.88
C ASP A 72 5.56 -17.70 -19.46
N TYR A 73 6.01 -16.61 -18.81
CA TYR A 73 5.62 -16.30 -17.43
C TYR A 73 4.38 -15.41 -17.33
N ARG A 74 3.99 -14.72 -18.42
CA ARG A 74 2.77 -13.90 -18.46
C ARG A 74 1.50 -14.62 -17.96
N PRO A 75 1.20 -15.86 -18.37
CA PRO A 75 0.01 -16.57 -17.88
C PRO A 75 0.08 -16.92 -16.39
N HIS A 76 1.28 -17.04 -15.81
CA HIS A 76 1.47 -17.33 -14.39
C HIS A 76 1.35 -16.07 -13.51
N LEU A 77 1.61 -14.90 -14.09
CA LEU A 77 1.45 -13.61 -13.41
C LEU A 77 -0.02 -13.13 -13.37
N ASP A 78 -0.85 -13.60 -14.31
CA ASP A 78 -2.23 -13.16 -14.45
C ASP A 78 -3.12 -13.48 -13.22
N PRO A 79 -3.08 -14.70 -12.64
CA PRO A 79 -3.83 -15.01 -11.41
C PRO A 79 -3.32 -14.24 -10.18
N LEU A 80 -2.03 -13.89 -10.16
CA LEU A 80 -1.41 -13.19 -9.03
C LEU A 80 -1.96 -11.77 -8.86
N VAL A 81 -2.48 -11.15 -9.93
CA VAL A 81 -3.13 -9.84 -9.84
C VAL A 81 -4.30 -9.88 -8.86
N ARG A 82 -5.12 -10.94 -8.90
CA ARG A 82 -6.26 -11.11 -7.98
C ARG A 82 -5.80 -11.25 -6.52
N VAL A 83 -4.76 -12.04 -6.31
CA VAL A 83 -4.16 -12.23 -4.98
C VAL A 83 -3.65 -10.89 -4.43
N LEU A 84 -2.97 -10.08 -5.25
CA LEU A 84 -2.51 -8.75 -4.86
C LEU A 84 -3.68 -7.81 -4.49
N THR A 85 -4.78 -7.87 -5.24
CA THR A 85 -6.00 -7.11 -4.92
C THR A 85 -6.62 -7.53 -3.60
N ASP A 86 -6.55 -8.80 -3.23
CA ASP A 86 -7.02 -9.28 -1.93
C ASP A 86 -6.05 -8.93 -0.79
N CYS A 87 -4.74 -8.99 -1.04
CA CYS A 87 -3.73 -8.52 -0.09
C CYS A 87 -3.85 -7.01 0.21
N LEU A 88 -4.30 -6.21 -0.76
CA LEU A 88 -4.61 -4.79 -0.58
C LEU A 88 -5.77 -4.51 0.39
N LYS A 89 -6.70 -5.46 0.55
CA LYS A 89 -7.83 -5.35 1.49
C LYS A 89 -7.44 -5.76 2.91
N SER A 90 -6.22 -6.25 3.11
CA SER A 90 -5.73 -6.72 4.41
C SER A 90 -5.54 -5.56 5.40
N GLU A 91 -5.72 -5.83 6.69
CA GLU A 91 -5.54 -4.84 7.76
C GLU A 91 -4.07 -4.48 8.02
N TYR A 92 -3.14 -5.32 7.58
CA TYR A 92 -1.71 -5.14 7.81
C TYR A 92 -1.09 -4.15 6.82
N VAL A 93 -0.54 -3.05 7.34
CA VAL A 93 0.10 -1.98 6.55
C VAL A 93 1.27 -2.51 5.72
N LYS A 94 2.11 -3.38 6.28
CA LYS A 94 3.28 -3.94 5.57
C LYS A 94 2.90 -4.79 4.36
N ILE A 95 1.89 -5.65 4.50
CA ILE A 95 1.35 -6.45 3.39
C ILE A 95 0.79 -5.53 2.30
N SER A 96 0.05 -4.50 2.69
CA SER A 96 -0.49 -3.51 1.75
C SER A 96 0.62 -2.76 1.00
N THR A 97 1.67 -2.31 1.70
CA THR A 97 2.82 -1.62 1.10
C THR A 97 3.56 -2.52 0.11
N LEU A 98 3.87 -3.77 0.49
CA LEU A 98 4.54 -4.72 -0.39
C LEU A 98 3.68 -5.06 -1.62
N SER A 99 2.37 -5.21 -1.43
CA SER A 99 1.42 -5.48 -2.53
C SER A 99 1.41 -4.34 -3.54
N LEU A 100 1.36 -3.07 -3.08
CA LEU A 100 1.45 -1.89 -3.93
C LEU A 100 2.79 -1.82 -4.69
N GLN A 101 3.90 -2.13 -4.01
CA GLN A 101 5.21 -2.15 -4.64
C GLN A 101 5.30 -3.24 -5.72
N CYS A 102 4.69 -4.41 -5.51
CA CYS A 102 4.58 -5.45 -6.52
C CYS A 102 3.70 -5.01 -7.70
N LEU A 103 2.56 -4.38 -7.43
CA LEU A 103 1.67 -3.85 -8.46
C LEU A 103 2.36 -2.82 -9.36
N CYS A 104 3.25 -1.98 -8.83
CA CYS A 104 4.04 -1.05 -9.65
C CYS A 104 4.85 -1.74 -10.76
N TRP A 105 5.27 -3.00 -10.54
CA TRP A 105 6.00 -3.78 -11.53
C TRP A 105 5.05 -4.55 -12.44
N VAL A 106 4.03 -5.20 -11.88
CA VAL A 106 3.04 -5.97 -12.65
C VAL A 106 2.29 -5.10 -13.67
N LEU A 107 1.96 -3.86 -13.30
CA LEU A 107 1.30 -2.89 -14.20
C LEU A 107 2.11 -2.57 -15.46
N LYS A 108 3.43 -2.80 -15.48
CA LYS A 108 4.27 -2.58 -16.66
C LYS A 108 4.19 -3.71 -17.69
N TYR A 109 3.71 -4.89 -17.30
CA TYR A 109 3.65 -6.08 -18.16
C TYR A 109 2.34 -6.21 -18.95
N ASP A 110 1.42 -5.24 -18.80
CA ASP A 110 0.15 -5.11 -19.55
C ASP A 110 -0.63 -6.43 -19.71
N LEU A 111 -1.15 -6.95 -18.59
CA LEU A 111 -1.88 -8.22 -18.54
C LEU A 111 -3.41 -8.04 -18.64
N PRO A 112 -4.16 -9.02 -19.22
CA PRO A 112 -5.62 -8.95 -19.33
C PRO A 112 -6.34 -8.89 -17.97
N SER A 113 -5.88 -9.60 -16.93
CA SER A 113 -6.48 -9.49 -15.59
C SER A 113 -6.23 -8.13 -14.94
N VAL A 114 -5.18 -7.41 -15.32
CA VAL A 114 -4.96 -6.04 -14.86
C VAL A 114 -6.08 -5.14 -15.39
N HIS A 115 -6.45 -5.25 -16.66
CA HIS A 115 -7.52 -4.42 -17.23
C HIS A 115 -8.88 -4.65 -16.57
N THR A 116 -9.18 -5.90 -16.18
CA THR A 116 -10.44 -6.24 -15.52
C THR A 116 -10.50 -5.70 -14.09
N ASN A 117 -9.40 -5.80 -13.34
CA ASN A 117 -9.34 -5.40 -11.93
C ASN A 117 -8.87 -3.96 -11.72
N ILE A 118 -8.53 -3.21 -12.78
CA ILE A 118 -7.91 -1.88 -12.64
C ILE A 118 -8.82 -0.89 -11.93
N GLN A 119 -10.14 -0.98 -12.15
CA GLN A 119 -11.13 -0.12 -11.51
C GLN A 119 -11.10 -0.31 -10.00
N ASP A 120 -11.21 -1.56 -9.55
CA ASP A 120 -11.15 -1.91 -8.13
C ASP A 120 -9.81 -1.51 -7.50
N ILE A 121 -8.69 -1.79 -8.17
CA ILE A 121 -7.36 -1.41 -7.69
C ILE A 121 -7.27 0.11 -7.54
N THR A 122 -7.74 0.87 -8.54
CA THR A 122 -7.70 2.33 -8.52
C THR A 122 -8.55 2.88 -7.38
N GLU A 123 -9.78 2.42 -7.22
CA GLU A 123 -10.64 2.82 -6.11
C GLU A 123 -10.03 2.50 -4.74
N TRP A 124 -9.47 1.31 -4.58
CA TRP A 124 -8.81 0.91 -3.33
C TRP A 124 -7.58 1.77 -3.03
N VAL A 125 -6.76 2.06 -4.03
CA VAL A 125 -5.59 2.93 -3.88
C VAL A 125 -6.01 4.36 -3.53
N PHE A 126 -7.08 4.89 -4.13
CA PHE A 126 -7.61 6.22 -3.75
C PHE A 126 -8.24 6.23 -2.36
N LYS A 127 -8.96 5.18 -1.96
CA LYS A 127 -9.47 5.01 -0.58
C LYS A 127 -8.32 4.98 0.43
N LEU A 128 -7.24 4.28 0.09
CA LEU A 128 -6.02 4.19 0.90
C LEU A 128 -5.31 5.54 1.00
N LEU A 129 -5.15 6.25 -0.13
CA LEU A 129 -4.62 7.61 -0.11
C LEU A 129 -5.49 8.55 0.73
N HIS A 130 -6.82 8.52 0.61
CA HIS A 130 -7.67 9.38 1.42
C HIS A 130 -7.56 9.08 2.93
N LYS A 131 -7.46 7.80 3.31
CA LYS A 131 -7.34 7.36 4.70
C LYS A 131 -5.99 7.70 5.32
N TYR A 132 -4.89 7.52 4.58
CA TYR A 132 -3.53 7.62 5.13
C TYR A 132 -2.78 8.91 4.73
N ALA A 133 -3.26 9.67 3.72
CA ALA A 133 -2.67 10.96 3.35
C ALA A 133 -3.14 12.12 4.23
N ALA A 134 -4.05 11.89 5.19
CA ALA A 134 -4.43 12.90 6.18
C ALA A 134 -3.22 13.30 7.05
N ALA A 135 -3.04 14.62 7.21
CA ALA A 135 -1.93 15.21 7.95
C ALA A 135 -1.89 14.68 9.40
N GLY A 136 -0.84 13.92 9.71
CA GLY A 136 -0.59 13.37 11.06
C GLY A 136 -0.38 11.86 11.12
N LEU A 137 -0.94 11.08 10.18
CA LEU A 137 -0.81 9.61 10.14
C LEU A 137 0.40 9.11 9.35
N SER A 138 1.07 10.00 8.63
CA SER A 138 2.19 9.68 7.75
C SER A 138 3.54 9.66 8.47
N LYS A 139 3.64 8.94 9.58
CA LYS A 139 4.89 8.70 10.31
C LYS A 139 5.14 7.18 10.38
N GLY A 140 6.38 6.76 10.11
CA GLY A 140 6.77 5.34 10.08
C GLY A 140 6.20 4.57 8.88
N ASP A 141 5.81 3.31 9.09
CA ASP A 141 5.34 2.36 8.06
C ASP A 141 4.18 2.91 7.19
N ASN A 142 3.37 3.82 7.73
CA ASN A 142 2.28 4.48 6.98
C ASN A 142 2.80 5.46 5.90
N PHE A 143 3.97 6.05 6.10
CA PHE A 143 4.60 6.91 5.11
C PHE A 143 5.02 6.10 3.88
N ASP A 144 5.64 4.94 4.10
CA ASP A 144 6.03 4.02 3.02
C ASP A 144 4.83 3.50 2.23
N LEU A 145 3.71 3.26 2.92
CA LEU A 145 2.44 2.90 2.30
C LEU A 145 1.96 4.01 1.35
N VAL A 146 1.92 5.26 1.82
CA VAL A 146 1.49 6.42 1.02
C VAL A 146 2.43 6.63 -0.18
N MET A 147 3.74 6.51 0.02
CA MET A 147 4.72 6.59 -1.07
C MET A 147 4.51 5.50 -2.12
N ALA A 148 4.30 4.26 -1.69
CA ALA A 148 4.02 3.13 -2.58
C ALA A 148 2.71 3.35 -3.34
N ALA A 149 1.66 3.84 -2.68
CA ALA A 149 0.38 4.16 -3.29
C ALA A 149 0.52 5.24 -4.38
N PHE A 150 1.21 6.35 -4.09
CA PHE A 150 1.48 7.39 -5.11
C PHE A 150 2.26 6.86 -6.30
N LYS A 151 3.24 5.97 -6.06
CA LYS A 151 4.00 5.33 -7.13
C LYS A 151 3.11 4.45 -8.01
N VAL A 152 2.20 3.68 -7.41
CA VAL A 152 1.20 2.91 -8.15
C VAL A 152 0.33 3.83 -9.00
N VAL A 153 -0.20 4.92 -8.44
CA VAL A 153 -1.02 5.87 -9.20
C VAL A 153 -0.23 6.47 -10.37
N ALA A 154 1.04 6.85 -10.17
CA ALA A 154 1.88 7.37 -11.24
C ALA A 154 2.07 6.35 -12.38
N VAL A 155 2.25 5.06 -12.04
CA VAL A 155 2.35 3.97 -13.01
C VAL A 155 1.02 3.75 -13.72
N VAL A 156 -0.11 3.74 -13.01
CA VAL A 156 -1.46 3.62 -13.61
C VAL A 156 -1.73 4.76 -14.59
N VAL A 157 -1.41 6.00 -14.22
CA VAL A 157 -1.58 7.18 -15.09
C VAL A 157 -0.74 7.07 -16.35
N ARG A 158 0.51 6.57 -16.24
CA ARG A 158 1.45 6.46 -17.36
C ARG A 158 1.14 5.28 -18.30
N ASP A 159 0.92 4.10 -17.73
CA ASP A 159 0.96 2.84 -18.48
C ASP A 159 -0.47 2.38 -18.87
N VAL A 160 -1.50 2.67 -18.06
CA VAL A 160 -2.88 2.22 -18.34
C VAL A 160 -3.64 3.23 -19.17
N LYS A 161 -3.57 3.11 -20.50
CA LYS A 161 -4.29 3.98 -21.45
C LYS A 161 -5.81 3.76 -21.46
N LEU A 162 -6.26 2.54 -21.16
CA LEU A 162 -7.66 2.10 -21.25
C LEU A 162 -8.58 2.67 -20.15
N HIS A 163 -8.04 2.92 -18.95
CA HIS A 163 -8.83 3.46 -17.84
C HIS A 163 -8.63 4.96 -17.72
N GLN A 164 -9.71 5.73 -17.79
CA GLN A 164 -9.69 7.18 -17.56
C GLN A 164 -10.15 7.48 -16.13
N LEU A 165 -9.29 8.14 -15.35
CA LEU A 165 -9.64 8.64 -14.03
C LEU A 165 -10.72 9.71 -14.13
N THR A 166 -11.67 9.71 -13.19
CA THR A 166 -12.74 10.70 -13.11
C THR A 166 -12.16 12.10 -12.87
N ARG A 167 -12.77 13.15 -13.42
CA ARG A 167 -12.31 14.54 -13.22
C ARG A 167 -12.10 14.92 -11.75
N GLN A 168 -12.92 14.42 -10.84
CA GLN A 168 -12.75 14.63 -9.40
C GLN A 168 -11.45 13.99 -8.87
N GLN A 169 -11.18 12.73 -9.22
CA GLN A 169 -9.94 12.03 -8.84
C GLN A 169 -8.70 12.74 -9.40
N GLN A 170 -8.77 13.25 -10.63
CA GLN A 170 -7.68 14.04 -11.24
C GLN A 170 -7.39 15.32 -10.44
N ARG A 171 -8.44 16.05 -10.02
CA ARG A 171 -8.31 17.24 -9.18
C ARG A 171 -7.70 16.92 -7.82
N THR A 172 -8.22 15.90 -7.13
CA THR A 172 -7.71 15.47 -5.83
C THR A 172 -6.24 15.04 -5.93
N LEU A 173 -5.87 14.33 -6.99
CA LEU A 173 -4.48 13.94 -7.24
C LEU A 173 -3.56 15.13 -7.46
N LEU A 174 -4.03 16.16 -8.16
CA LEU A 174 -3.27 17.38 -8.39
C LEU A 174 -3.09 18.18 -7.10
N GLN A 175 -4.12 18.24 -6.24
CA GLN A 175 -4.01 18.85 -4.90
C GLN A 175 -2.98 18.11 -4.03
N TYR A 176 -2.94 16.77 -4.08
CA TYR A 176 -1.90 16.01 -3.40
C TYR A 176 -0.50 16.31 -3.96
N CYS A 177 -0.35 16.42 -5.29
CA CYS A 177 0.92 16.80 -5.89
C CYS A 177 1.38 18.18 -5.42
N GLU A 178 0.47 19.14 -5.37
CA GLU A 178 0.75 20.49 -4.90
C GLU A 178 1.26 20.49 -3.45
N GLN A 179 0.63 19.72 -2.56
CA GLN A 179 1.08 19.56 -1.17
C GLN A 179 2.44 18.85 -1.09
N ASP A 180 2.64 17.78 -1.84
CA ASP A 180 3.86 16.96 -1.79
C ASP A 180 5.06 17.64 -2.49
N VAL A 181 4.83 18.57 -3.41
CA VAL A 181 5.89 19.39 -4.04
C VAL A 181 6.61 20.30 -3.03
N HIS A 182 5.95 20.67 -1.93
CA HIS A 182 6.56 21.44 -0.85
C HIS A 182 7.29 20.55 0.19
N ASN A 183 7.05 19.25 0.19
CA ASN A 183 7.63 18.31 1.15
C ASN A 183 8.87 17.62 0.56
N TYR A 184 10.07 17.95 1.07
CA TYR A 184 11.35 17.43 0.54
C TYR A 184 11.38 15.89 0.40
N SER A 185 10.83 15.15 1.36
CA SER A 185 10.82 13.67 1.34
C SER A 185 9.89 13.07 0.27
N ARG A 186 8.84 13.79 -0.14
CA ARG A 186 7.84 13.34 -1.12
C ARG A 186 7.96 14.00 -2.48
N GLN A 187 8.80 15.02 -2.58
CA GLN A 187 8.95 15.86 -3.75
C GLN A 187 9.31 15.06 -5.03
N THR A 188 10.17 14.06 -4.88
CA THR A 188 10.57 13.18 -6.01
C THR A 188 9.38 12.41 -6.59
N LEU A 189 8.49 11.92 -5.73
CA LEU A 189 7.28 11.21 -6.17
C LEU A 189 6.30 12.17 -6.83
N ALA A 190 6.12 13.37 -6.27
CA ALA A 190 5.26 14.39 -6.84
C ALA A 190 5.72 14.81 -8.24
N PHE A 191 7.02 15.02 -8.45
CA PHE A 191 7.55 15.28 -9.80
C PHE A 191 7.38 14.10 -10.75
N SER A 192 7.59 12.86 -10.29
CA SER A 192 7.35 11.67 -11.12
C SER A 192 5.89 11.55 -11.54
N LEU A 193 4.96 11.89 -10.65
CA LEU A 193 3.53 11.88 -10.92
C LEU A 193 3.13 13.02 -11.87
N LEU A 194 3.65 14.22 -11.68
CA LEU A 194 3.46 15.35 -12.59
C LEU A 194 3.96 15.01 -14.01
N LYS A 195 5.13 14.38 -14.15
CA LYS A 195 5.62 13.91 -15.47
C LYS A 195 4.65 12.94 -16.13
N ALA A 196 4.06 12.02 -15.36
CA ALA A 196 3.06 11.07 -15.87
C ALA A 196 1.77 11.78 -16.32
N ILE A 197 1.28 12.75 -15.52
CA ILE A 197 0.10 13.56 -15.86
C ILE A 197 0.33 14.38 -17.14
N LEU A 198 1.50 15.01 -17.26
CA LEU A 198 1.89 15.79 -18.43
C LEU A 198 2.00 14.92 -19.68
N GLY A 199 2.59 13.73 -19.56
CA GLY A 199 2.68 12.75 -20.66
C GLY A 199 1.31 12.30 -21.18
N ARG A 200 0.26 12.39 -20.36
CA ARG A 200 -1.11 12.05 -20.76
C ARG A 200 -1.92 13.23 -21.30
N GLY A 201 -1.44 14.46 -21.16
CA GLY A 201 -2.08 15.64 -21.76
C GLY A 201 -3.40 16.09 -21.10
N TRP A 202 -3.54 15.93 -19.78
CA TRP A 202 -4.71 16.41 -19.04
C TRP A 202 -4.89 17.95 -19.05
N LYS A 203 -5.90 18.44 -19.76
CA LYS A 203 -6.26 19.88 -19.79
C LYS A 203 -7.12 20.26 -18.57
N LEU A 204 -6.49 20.49 -17.42
CA LEU A 204 -7.14 21.06 -16.23
C LEU A 204 -6.69 22.50 -16.00
N PRO A 205 -7.60 23.42 -15.62
CA PRO A 205 -7.23 24.81 -15.31
C PRO A 205 -6.25 24.88 -14.12
N GLU A 206 -6.45 24.01 -13.12
CA GLU A 206 -5.62 23.88 -11.92
C GLU A 206 -4.17 23.51 -12.23
N LEU A 207 -3.93 22.78 -13.33
CA LEU A 207 -2.58 22.37 -13.72
C LEU A 207 -1.68 23.58 -13.96
N ASN A 208 -2.20 24.64 -14.57
CA ASN A 208 -1.44 25.86 -14.82
C ASN A 208 -0.92 26.49 -13.52
N ALA A 209 -1.75 26.51 -12.48
CA ALA A 209 -1.40 27.09 -11.19
C ALA A 209 -0.29 26.28 -10.48
N VAL A 210 -0.38 24.95 -10.54
CA VAL A 210 0.67 24.06 -10.00
C VAL A 210 1.96 24.22 -10.80
N MET A 211 1.91 24.33 -12.13
CA MET A 211 3.09 24.51 -12.96
C MET A 211 3.80 25.84 -12.72
N GLU A 212 3.08 26.92 -12.41
CA GLU A 212 3.69 28.20 -12.00
C GLU A 212 4.47 28.06 -10.69
N LYS A 213 3.94 27.29 -9.73
CA LYS A 213 4.66 26.97 -8.48
C LYS A 213 5.90 26.11 -8.73
N VAL A 214 5.80 25.10 -9.59
CA VAL A 214 6.95 24.27 -10.00
C VAL A 214 8.02 25.11 -10.69
N ALA A 215 7.63 26.09 -11.51
CA ALA A 215 8.56 27.03 -12.13
C ALA A 215 9.32 27.86 -11.07
N LYS A 216 8.64 28.36 -10.04
CA LYS A 216 9.28 29.06 -8.91
C LYS A 216 10.27 28.14 -8.20
N ILE A 217 9.88 26.91 -7.88
CA ILE A 217 10.74 25.90 -7.22
C ILE A 217 11.98 25.55 -8.06
N SER A 218 11.87 25.60 -9.38
CA SER A 218 13.01 25.36 -10.28
C SER A 218 14.16 26.37 -10.13
N ILE A 219 13.86 27.52 -9.52
CA ILE A 219 14.79 28.62 -9.24
C ILE A 219 15.11 28.68 -7.75
N THR A 220 14.09 28.61 -6.88
CA THR A 220 14.22 28.86 -5.44
C THR A 220 14.68 27.65 -4.61
N ALA A 221 14.68 26.43 -5.15
CA ALA A 221 15.01 25.25 -4.34
C ALA A 221 16.50 25.18 -3.97
N ASP A 222 16.76 24.83 -2.70
CA ASP A 222 18.11 24.77 -2.13
C ASP A 222 18.98 23.70 -2.81
N HIS A 223 18.38 22.57 -3.18
CA HIS A 223 19.09 21.42 -3.74
C HIS A 223 19.06 21.34 -5.27
N ASP A 224 20.22 21.10 -5.87
CA ASP A 224 20.40 21.01 -7.32
C ASP A 224 19.55 19.92 -7.98
N HIS A 225 19.43 18.76 -7.33
CA HIS A 225 18.64 17.65 -7.86
C HIS A 225 17.15 18.00 -7.95
N VAL A 226 16.62 18.76 -6.98
CA VAL A 226 15.23 19.25 -6.97
C VAL A 226 15.03 20.25 -8.11
N ARG A 227 15.96 21.21 -8.28
CA ARG A 227 15.91 22.18 -9.38
C ARG A 227 15.92 21.48 -10.73
N LEU A 228 16.77 20.48 -10.91
CA LEU A 228 16.84 19.71 -12.15
C LEU A 228 15.52 18.96 -12.44
N GLN A 229 14.94 18.29 -11.43
CA GLN A 229 13.67 17.59 -11.60
C GLN A 229 12.52 18.57 -11.93
N ALA A 230 12.44 19.70 -11.24
CA ALA A 230 11.45 20.74 -11.51
C ALA A 230 11.59 21.31 -12.94
N ARG A 231 12.82 21.58 -13.40
CA ARG A 231 13.09 22.03 -14.77
C ARG A 231 12.65 21.00 -15.81
N GLN A 232 12.91 19.72 -15.58
CA GLN A 232 12.48 18.65 -16.49
C GLN A 232 10.95 18.58 -16.60
N VAL A 233 10.25 18.68 -15.48
CA VAL A 233 8.77 18.71 -15.44
C VAL A 233 8.25 19.95 -16.18
N PHE A 234 8.81 21.12 -15.89
CA PHE A 234 8.39 22.37 -16.51
C PHE A 234 8.66 22.40 -18.01
N HIS A 235 9.82 21.90 -18.44
CA HIS A 235 10.14 21.74 -19.86
C HIS A 235 9.14 20.81 -20.57
N GLN A 236 8.81 19.66 -19.97
CA GLN A 236 7.80 18.76 -20.53
C GLN A 236 6.42 19.44 -20.66
N TYR A 237 6.08 20.30 -19.72
CA TYR A 237 4.85 21.10 -19.79
C TYR A 237 4.88 22.13 -20.93
N LEU A 238 5.99 22.85 -21.10
CA LEU A 238 6.17 23.80 -22.20
C LEU A 238 6.06 23.12 -23.57
N MET A 239 6.61 21.90 -23.70
CA MET A 239 6.58 21.13 -24.94
C MET A 239 5.21 20.48 -25.21
N GLY A 240 4.51 20.05 -24.16
CA GLY A 240 3.26 19.28 -24.28
C GLY A 240 1.99 20.13 -24.33
N TYR A 241 2.04 21.38 -23.86
CA TYR A 241 0.88 22.28 -23.80
C TYR A 241 1.11 23.52 -24.65
N ALA A 242 0.15 23.83 -25.52
CA ALA A 242 0.12 25.11 -26.21
C ALA A 242 -0.24 26.21 -25.18
N LEU A 243 0.77 26.79 -24.52
CA LEU A 243 0.59 27.85 -23.52
C LEU A 243 0.04 29.16 -24.10
N GLY A 244 -0.13 29.29 -25.42
CA GLY A 244 -0.66 30.49 -26.07
C GLY A 244 0.04 31.76 -25.58
N ARG A 245 -0.73 32.82 -25.30
CA ARG A 245 -0.21 34.12 -24.81
C ARG A 245 0.44 34.09 -23.42
N LYS A 246 0.43 32.95 -22.70
CA LYS A 246 1.09 32.81 -21.39
C LYS A 246 2.55 32.36 -21.52
N PHE A 247 2.99 31.92 -22.70
CA PHE A 247 4.38 31.53 -22.94
C PHE A 247 5.32 32.74 -22.91
N GLU A 248 4.89 33.90 -23.42
CA GLU A 248 5.68 35.15 -23.42
C GLU A 248 6.00 35.62 -21.99
N LYS A 249 5.08 35.40 -21.03
CA LYS A 249 5.29 35.76 -19.61
C LYS A 249 6.31 34.88 -18.88
N HIS A 250 6.70 33.74 -19.45
CA HIS A 250 7.69 32.84 -18.85
C HIS A 250 9.08 32.97 -19.49
N LEU A 251 9.19 33.75 -20.57
CA LEU A 251 10.43 34.04 -21.30
C LEU A 251 11.02 35.43 -20.97
N THR A 252 10.23 36.29 -20.33
CA THR A 252 10.61 37.64 -19.89
C THR A 252 10.82 37.63 -18.38
#